data_AF-A0A1H8K9C5-F1
#
_entry.id   AF-A0A1H8K9C5-F1
#
_cell.length_a   1.000
_cell.length_b   1.000
_cell.length_c   1.000
_cell.angle_alpha   90.00
_cell.angle_beta   90.00
_cell.angle_gamma   90.00
#
_symmetry.space_group_name_H-M   'P 1'
#
loop_
_entity.id
_entity.type
_entity.pdbx_description
1 polymer ?
#
loop_
_entity_poly.entity_id
_entity_poly.type
_entity_poly.pdbx_seq_one_letter_code
_entity_poly.pdbx_strand_id
1 'polypeptide(L)' 'MAKGSADHVRRYYQVPAKRGARIKFRGQDGTIVGFQGAGLRVRLDDDPKRIHSCHPTWRIDYLDGRGER' A
#
# COMPACT_ATOMS: atom_id res chain seq x y z
N MET A 1 15.72 -11.43 10.28
CA MET A 1 14.85 -10.27 10.61
C MET A 1 13.58 -10.39 9.79
N ALA A 2 12.41 -10.49 10.43
CA ALA A 2 11.15 -10.64 9.73
C ALA A 2 10.88 -9.40 8.87
N LYS A 3 10.96 -9.58 7.55
CA LYS A 3 10.64 -8.58 6.55
C LYS A 3 9.19 -8.15 6.81
N GLY A 4 8.96 -6.85 7.06
CA GLY A 4 7.62 -6.30 7.28
C GLY A 4 6.66 -6.85 6.23
N SER A 5 5.66 -7.60 6.69
CA SER A 5 4.84 -8.45 5.84
C SER A 5 3.47 -7.83 5.64
N ALA A 6 2.84 -8.11 4.50
CA ALA A 6 1.49 -7.64 4.19
C ALA A 6 0.49 -8.02 5.30
N ASP A 7 0.60 -9.23 5.85
CA ASP A 7 -0.25 -9.71 6.95
C ASP A 7 -0.11 -8.85 8.22
N HIS A 8 1.12 -8.51 8.63
CA HIS A 8 1.35 -7.63 9.77
C HIS A 8 0.68 -6.28 9.56
N VAL A 9 0.87 -5.64 8.41
CA VAL A 9 0.28 -4.33 8.10
C VAL A 9 -1.25 -4.39 8.09
N ARG A 10 -1.84 -5.42 7.48
CA ARG A 10 -3.30 -5.62 7.45
C ARG A 10 -3.87 -5.80 8.85
N ARG A 11 -3.26 -6.64 9.69
CA ARG A 11 -3.72 -6.93 11.05
C ARG A 11 -3.49 -5.76 12.01
N TYR A 12 -2.36 -5.07 11.89
CA TYR A 12 -2.01 -3.99 12.81
C TYR A 12 -2.82 -2.72 12.53
N TYR A 13 -2.94 -2.32 11.26
CA TYR A 13 -3.65 -1.10 10.87
C TYR A 13 -5.11 -1.32 10.46
N GLN A 14 -5.56 -2.58 10.39
CA GLN A 14 -6.92 -2.95 9.95
C GLN A 14 -7.27 -2.38 8.56
N VAL A 15 -6.31 -2.45 7.63
CA VAL A 15 -6.44 -1.94 6.26
C VAL A 15 -6.46 -3.08 5.23
N PRO A 16 -7.14 -2.94 4.08
CA PRO A 16 -7.17 -3.95 3.02
C PRO A 16 -5.89 -3.94 2.14
N ALA A 17 -4.73 -3.63 2.71
CA ALA A 17 -3.48 -3.49 1.97
C ALA A 17 -2.96 -4.84 1.46
N LYS A 18 -2.81 -4.98 0.14
CA LYS A 18 -2.19 -6.15 -0.50
C LYS A 18 -1.28 -5.71 -1.65
N ARG A 19 -0.29 -6.54 -1.99
CA ARG A 19 0.58 -6.28 -3.15
C ARG A 19 -0.29 -6.34 -4.42
N GLY A 20 -0.10 -5.38 -5.32
CA GLY A 20 -0.90 -5.20 -6.53
C GLY A 20 -2.17 -4.38 -6.33
N ALA A 21 -2.57 -4.07 -5.08
CA ALA A 21 -3.76 -3.24 -4.86
C ALA A 21 -3.54 -1.82 -5.39
N ARG A 22 -4.59 -1.31 -6.05
CA ARG A 22 -4.70 0.09 -6.44
C ARG A 22 -5.08 0.96 -5.25
N ILE A 23 -4.41 2.09 -5.14
CA ILE A 23 -4.66 3.10 -4.13
C ILE A 23 -4.66 4.49 -4.75
N LYS A 24 -5.25 5.45 -4.05
CA LYS A 24 -5.03 6.87 -4.27
C LYS A 24 -4.24 7.44 -3.11
N PHE A 25 -3.00 7.86 -3.34
CA PHE A 25 -2.16 8.51 -2.35
C PHE A 25 -2.12 10.01 -2.63
N ARG A 26 -2.66 10.83 -1.71
CA ARG A 26 -2.72 12.30 -1.86
C ARG A 26 -3.34 12.75 -3.19
N GLY A 27 -4.36 12.04 -3.68
CA GLY A 27 -5.01 12.35 -4.95
C GLY A 27 -4.30 11.78 -6.19
N GLN A 28 -3.14 11.13 -6.04
CA GLN A 28 -2.44 10.46 -7.13
C GLN A 28 -2.69 8.96 -7.10
N ASP A 29 -3.01 8.40 -8.26
CA ASP A 29 -3.17 6.97 -8.44
C ASP A 29 -1.83 6.23 -8.30
N GLY A 30 -1.87 5.07 -7.66
CA GLY A 30 -0.69 4.26 -7.43
C GLY A 30 -1.01 2.81 -7.13
N THR A 31 0.05 2.00 -7.10
CA THR A 31 -0.02 0.56 -6.85
C THR A 31 0.89 0.17 -5.71
N ILE A 32 0.39 -0.63 -4.77
CA ILE A 32 1.22 -1.21 -3.71
C ILE A 32 2.13 -2.28 -4.33
N VAL A 33 3.43 -2.02 -4.38
CA VAL A 33 4.43 -2.94 -4.94
C VAL A 33 5.12 -3.78 -3.87
N GLY A 34 4.94 -3.46 -2.58
CA GLY A 34 5.48 -4.24 -1.48
C GLY A 34 5.25 -3.59 -0.11
N PHE A 35 5.95 -4.14 0.88
CA PHE A 35 5.87 -3.72 2.28
C PHE A 35 7.27 -3.66 2.88
N GLN A 36 7.52 -2.71 3.78
CA GLN A 36 8.79 -2.57 4.49
C GLN A 36 8.53 -2.11 5.92
N GLY A 37 8.85 -2.95 6.91
CA GLY A 37 8.44 -2.74 8.30
C GLY A 37 6.91 -2.64 8.41
N ALA A 38 6.42 -1.57 9.04
CA ALA A 38 5.01 -1.24 9.14
C ALA A 38 4.50 -0.34 7.97
N GLY A 39 5.32 -0.10 6.96
CA GLY A 39 5.02 0.80 5.84
C GLY A 39 4.62 0.09 4.54
N LEU A 40 3.87 0.80 3.70
CA LEU A 40 3.58 0.42 2.32
C LEU A 40 4.69 0.90 1.40
N ARG A 41 5.01 0.11 0.37
CA ARG A 41 5.80 0.55 -0.77
C ARG A 41 4.88 0.72 -1.97
N VAL A 42 4.79 1.94 -2.46
CA VAL A 42 3.85 2.36 -3.51
C VAL A 42 4.64 2.86 -4.72
N ARG A 43 4.22 2.45 -5.90
CA ARG A 43 4.63 3.07 -7.15
C ARG A 43 3.48 3.96 -7.63
N LEU A 44 3.74 5.25 -7.73
CA LEU A 44 2.77 6.22 -8.25
C LEU A 44 2.77 6.15 -9.78
N ASP A 45 1.61 6.35 -10.39
CA ASP A 45 1.47 6.27 -11.85
C ASP A 45 2.15 7.46 -12.55
N ASP A 46 2.19 8.63 -11.91
CA ASP A 46 2.87 9.84 -12.41
C ASP A 46 4.41 9.75 -12.30
N ASP A 47 4.94 8.97 -11.35
CA ASP A 47 6.38 8.75 -11.18
C ASP A 47 6.73 7.25 -11.06
N PRO A 48 6.58 6.48 -12.15
CA PRO A 48 6.73 5.03 -12.12
C PRO A 48 8.16 4.56 -11.86
N LYS A 49 9.16 5.45 -11.99
CA LYS A 49 10.58 5.14 -11.75
C LYS A 49 10.89 5.04 -10.27
N ARG A 50 10.09 5.65 -9.39
CA ARG A 50 10.35 5.67 -7.95
C ARG A 50 9.39 4.78 -7.18
N ILE A 51 9.84 4.40 -5.98
CA ILE A 51 9.02 3.68 -5.00
C ILE A 51 8.95 4.57 -3.77
N HIS A 52 7.74 4.94 -3.38
CA HIS A 52 7.47 5.76 -2.22
C HIS A 52 7.11 4.88 -1.03
N SER A 53 7.66 5.23 0.14
CA SER A 53 7.23 4.63 1.41
C SER A 53 6.10 5.46 1.98
N CYS A 54 4.96 4.83 2.25
CA CYS A 54 3.76 5.49 2.75
C CYS A 54 3.27 4.81 4.04
N HIS A 55 2.70 5.60 4.96
CA HIS A 55 2.03 5.05 6.13
C HIS A 55 0.66 4.47 5.71
N PRO A 56 0.28 3.26 6.14
CA PRO A 56 -0.91 2.57 5.63
C PRO A 56 -2.23 3.31 5.87
N THR A 57 -2.30 4.16 6.89
CA THR A 57 -3.52 4.90 7.26
C THR A 57 -3.50 6.38 6.88
N TRP A 58 -2.41 6.88 6.27
CA TRP A 58 -2.24 8.32 6.08
C TRP A 58 -2.45 8.73 4.62
N ARG A 59 -3.59 9.39 4.35
CA ARG A 59 -3.95 9.91 3.02
C ARG A 59 -3.88 8.84 1.92
N ILE A 60 -4.31 7.62 2.25
CA ILE A 60 -4.44 6.48 1.34
C ILE A 60 -5.93 6.17 1.21
N ASP A 61 -6.44 6.22 -0.01
CA ASP A 61 -7.72 5.61 -0.36
C ASP A 61 -7.45 4.26 -1.00
N TYR A 62 -7.93 3.18 -0.39
CA TYR A 62 -7.79 1.84 -0.94
C TYR A 62 -8.88 1.59 -1.97
N LEU A 63 -8.51 1.66 -3.25
CA LEU A 63 -9.43 1.49 -4.37
C LEU A 63 -9.74 0.02 -4.63
N ASP A 64 -8.81 -0.86 -4.25
CA ASP A 64 -8.96 -2.31 -4.37
C ASP A 64 -9.77 -2.94 -3.21
N GLY A 65 -10.64 -2.15 -2.58
CA GLY A 65 -11.54 -2.58 -1.49
C GLY A 65 -12.57 -3.64 -1.87
N ARG A 66 -12.53 -4.18 -3.10
CA ARG A 66 -13.18 -5.45 -3.42
C ARG A 66 -12.29 -6.56 -2.85
N GLY A 67 -12.54 -6.90 -1.59
CA GLY A 67 -12.16 -8.19 -1.05
C GLY A 67 -12.53 -9.27 -2.07
N GLU A 68 -11.55 -10.10 -2.40
CA GLU A 68 -11.68 -11.42 -3.04
C GLU A 68 -12.94 -11.63 -3.90
N ARG A 69 -12.79 -11.59 -5.24
CA ARG A 69 -13.69 -12.31 -6.15
C ARG A 69 -12.98 -13.56 -6.63
#